data_AF-A0A7Y2BG22-F1
#
_entry.id   AF-A0A7Y2BG22-F1
#
_cell.length_a   1.000
_cell.length_b   1.000
_cell.length_c   1.000
_cell.angle_alpha   90.00
_cell.angle_beta   90.00
_cell.angle_gamma   90.00
#
_symmetry.space_group_name_H-M   'P 1'
#
loop_
_entity.id
_entity.type
_entity.pdbx_description
1 polymer ?
#
loop_
_entity_poly.entity_id
_entity_poly.type
_entity_poly.pdbx_seq_one_letter_code
_entity_poly.pdbx_strand_id
1 'polypeptide(L)'
;MTKHRLRAVGAGVTYFAIVFAAGFALGAVRVLLVVPRFGELPAVLLELPIMLGVSWLVCAKVIARYQLLPRISPRLTMGAVAFSLLILAELSFSLTLFGRSINDF
;
A
#
# COMPACT_ATOMS: atom_id res chain seq x y z
N MET A 1 14.89 21.95 -10.48
CA MET A 1 13.80 20.99 -10.83
C MET A 1 13.94 19.61 -10.17
N THR A 2 15.15 19.07 -9.97
CA THR A 2 15.40 17.71 -9.43
C THR A 2 14.99 17.50 -7.97
N LYS A 3 15.26 18.46 -7.08
CA LYS A 3 15.02 18.32 -5.62
C LYS A 3 13.56 18.00 -5.24
N HIS A 4 12.60 18.54 -5.98
CA HIS A 4 11.17 18.27 -5.75
C HIS A 4 10.75 16.87 -6.19
N ARG A 5 11.35 16.34 -7.27
CA ARG A 5 11.08 14.97 -7.74
C ARG A 5 11.66 13.94 -6.76
N LEU A 6 12.87 14.15 -6.25
CA LEU A 6 13.45 13.27 -5.22
C LEU A 6 12.58 13.20 -3.95
N ARG A 7 12.01 14.32 -3.52
CA ARG A 7 11.07 14.34 -2.39
C ARG A 7 9.80 13.57 -2.69
N ALA A 8 9.24 13.70 -3.89
CA ALA A 8 8.05 12.94 -4.30
C ALA A 8 8.30 11.44 -4.39
N VAL A 9 9.47 11.02 -4.91
CA VAL A 9 9.87 9.60 -4.94
C VAL A 9 10.06 9.06 -3.52
N GLY A 10 10.79 9.78 -2.67
CA GLY A 10 10.99 9.38 -1.26
C GLY A 10 9.67 9.31 -0.47
N ALA A 11 8.75 10.23 -0.75
CA ALA A 11 7.40 10.19 -0.21
C ALA A 11 6.63 8.94 -0.69
N GLY A 12 6.71 8.61 -1.99
CA GLY A 12 6.08 7.43 -2.57
C GLY A 12 6.59 6.13 -1.96
N VAL A 13 7.92 5.99 -1.82
CA VAL A 13 8.57 4.83 -1.18
C VAL A 13 8.13 4.69 0.28
N THR A 14 8.14 5.79 1.04
CA THR A 14 7.76 5.77 2.46
C THR A 14 6.29 5.43 2.64
N TYR A 15 5.43 6.01 1.81
CA TYR A 15 4.01 5.71 1.79
C TYR A 15 3.77 4.24 1.47
N PHE A 16 4.38 3.72 0.41
CA PHE A 16 4.33 2.31 0.04
C PHE A 16 4.76 1.43 1.22
N ALA A 17 5.94 1.64 1.80
CA ALA A 17 6.47 0.76 2.84
C ALA A 17 5.54 0.65 4.05
N ILE A 18 4.98 1.77 4.51
CA ILE A 18 4.08 1.80 5.67
C ILE A 18 2.73 1.16 5.34
N VAL A 19 2.12 1.56 4.22
CA VAL A 19 0.78 1.08 3.83
C VAL A 19 0.82 -0.40 3.46
N PHE A 20 1.86 -0.84 2.75
CA PHE A 20 2.07 -2.24 2.40
C PHE A 20 2.26 -3.10 3.65
N ALA A 21 3.11 -2.70 4.59
CA ALA A 21 3.31 -3.45 5.83
C ALA A 21 2.02 -3.55 6.66
N ALA A 22 1.27 -2.45 6.77
CA ALA A 22 -0.01 -2.45 7.47
C ALA A 22 -1.06 -3.33 6.77
N GLY A 23 -1.18 -3.23 5.45
CA GLY A 23 -2.09 -4.04 4.64
C GLY A 23 -1.74 -5.53 4.69
N PHE A 24 -0.45 -5.88 4.64
CA PHE A 24 0.02 -7.27 4.75
C PHE A 24 -0.31 -7.84 6.13
N ALA A 25 -0.02 -7.10 7.22
CA ALA A 25 -0.34 -7.53 8.57
C ALA A 25 -1.86 -7.70 8.79
N LEU A 26 -2.66 -6.74 8.31
CA LEU A 26 -4.12 -6.82 8.36
C LEU A 26 -4.63 -8.03 7.57
N GLY A 27 -4.15 -8.24 6.34
CA GLY A 27 -4.53 -9.38 5.51
C GLY A 27 -4.19 -10.73 6.15
N ALA A 28 -3.01 -10.84 6.77
CA ALA A 28 -2.61 -12.04 7.51
C ALA A 28 -3.54 -12.29 8.72
N VAL A 29 -3.82 -11.25 9.52
CA VAL A 29 -4.77 -11.31 10.64
C VAL A 29 -6.17 -11.70 10.14
N ARG A 30 -6.62 -11.11 9.03
CA ARG A 30 -7.93 -11.39 8.44
C ARG A 30 -8.05 -12.86 8.08
N VAL A 31 -7.11 -13.40 7.31
CA VAL A 31 -7.16 -14.80 6.83
C VAL A 31 -6.98 -15.79 7.97
N LEU A 32 -6.03 -15.55 8.89
CA LEU A 32 -5.68 -16.52 9.94
C LEU A 32 -6.64 -16.49 11.14
N LEU A 33 -7.20 -15.33 11.48
CA LEU A 33 -7.97 -15.15 12.72
C LEU A 33 -9.44 -14.77 12.47
N VAL A 34 -9.71 -13.90 11.50
CA VAL A 34 -11.05 -13.32 11.32
C VAL A 34 -11.95 -14.21 10.46
N VAL A 35 -11.45 -14.66 9.31
CA VAL A 35 -12.14 -15.58 8.39
C VAL A 35 -12.64 -16.85 9.09
N PRO A 36 -11.81 -17.59 9.87
CA PRO A 36 -12.29 -18.81 10.53
C PRO A 36 -13.33 -18.56 11.63
N ARG A 37 -13.48 -17.33 12.14
CA ARG A 37 -14.41 -17.00 13.23
C ARG A 37 -15.70 -16.35 12.76
N PHE A 38 -15.63 -15.50 11.74
CA PHE A 38 -16.73 -14.66 11.28
C PHE A 38 -17.16 -14.95 9.84
N GLY A 39 -16.38 -15.72 9.07
CA GLY A 39 -16.58 -15.92 7.64
C GLY A 39 -15.94 -14.81 6.78
N GLU A 40 -15.92 -15.01 5.46
CA GLU A 40 -15.14 -14.17 4.54
C GLU A 40 -15.70 -12.76 4.37
N LEU A 41 -17.00 -12.61 4.12
CA LEU A 41 -17.63 -11.31 3.87
C LEU A 41 -17.48 -10.30 5.01
N PRO A 42 -17.85 -10.62 6.27
CA PRO A 42 -17.71 -9.65 7.36
C PRO A 42 -16.25 -9.34 7.67
N ALA A 43 -15.34 -10.30 7.45
CA ALA A 43 -13.90 -10.07 7.62
C ALA A 43 -13.36 -9.02 6.63
N VAL A 44 -13.79 -9.09 5.37
CA VAL A 44 -13.43 -8.10 4.34
C VAL A 44 -14.08 -6.75 4.64
N LEU A 45 -15.37 -6.73 4.99
CA LEU A 45 -16.10 -5.51 5.34
C LEU A 45 -15.47 -4.74 6.50
N LEU A 46 -14.87 -5.43 7.46
CA LEU A 46 -14.14 -4.82 8.58
C LEU A 46 -12.75 -4.33 8.16
N GLU A 47 -12.05 -5.06 7.29
CA GLU A 47 -10.72 -4.68 6.82
C GLU A 47 -10.74 -3.41 5.96
N LEU A 48 -11.70 -3.27 5.04
CA LEU A 48 -11.81 -2.13 4.12
C LEU A 48 -11.77 -0.74 4.82
N PRO A 49 -12.62 -0.43 5.83
CA PRO A 49 -12.60 0.87 6.48
C PRO A 49 -11.33 1.10 7.29
N ILE A 50 -10.77 0.06 7.91
CA ILE A 50 -9.51 0.14 8.66
C ILE A 50 -8.37 0.47 7.69
N MET A 51 -8.31 -0.24 6.56
CA MET A 51 -7.27 -0.06 5.57
C MET A 51 -7.34 1.32 4.90
N LEU A 52 -8.56 1.81 4.61
CA LEU A 52 -8.78 3.16 4.12
C LEU A 52 -8.33 4.21 5.14
N GLY A 53 -8.67 4.04 6.41
CA GLY A 53 -8.25 4.93 7.50
C GLY A 53 -6.73 5.00 7.65
N VAL A 54 -6.06 3.85 7.65
CA VAL A 54 -4.59 3.78 7.70
C VAL A 54 -3.97 4.47 6.50
N SER A 55 -4.44 4.14 5.29
CA SER A 55 -3.94 4.73 4.04
C SER A 55 -4.10 6.25 4.03
N TRP A 56 -5.26 6.75 4.48
CA TRP A 56 -5.54 8.17 4.55
C TRP A 56 -4.62 8.90 5.53
N LEU A 57 -4.47 8.38 6.75
CA LEU A 57 -3.61 8.95 7.78
C LEU A 57 -2.14 8.97 7.34
N VAL A 58 -1.66 7.87 6.75
CA VAL A 58 -0.29 7.78 6.24
C VAL A 58 -0.09 8.73 5.07
N CYS A 59 -1.05 8.85 4.15
CA CYS A 59 -1.00 9.81 3.05
C CYS A 59 -0.87 11.24 3.57
N ALA A 60 -1.73 11.64 4.51
CA ALA A 60 -1.69 12.97 5.12
C ALA A 60 -0.36 13.24 5.82
N LYS A 61 0.14 12.28 6.63
CA LYS A 61 1.43 12.39 7.32
C LYS A 61 2.61 12.47 6.36
N VAL A 62 2.61 11.70 5.28
CA VAL A 62 3.69 11.70 4.28
C VAL A 62 3.70 13.02 3.50
N ILE A 63 2.53 13.51 3.07
CA ILE A 63 2.43 14.82 2.39
C ILE A 63 2.96 15.94 3.29
N ALA A 64 2.56 15.94 4.57
CA ALA A 64 3.02 16.92 5.56
C ALA A 64 4.53 16.80 5.82
N ARG A 65 5.05 15.59 6.01
CA ARG A 65 6.47 15.33 6.30
C ARG A 65 7.41 15.72 5.16
N TYR A 66 7.01 15.45 3.92
CA TYR A 66 7.83 15.76 2.73
C TYR A 66 7.57 17.17 2.16
N GLN A 67 6.66 17.94 2.77
CA GLN A 67 6.24 19.26 2.33
C GLN A 67 5.97 19.30 0.82
N LEU A 68 5.20 18.33 0.33
CA LEU A 68 4.88 18.25 -1.09
C LEU A 68 4.06 19.48 -1.48
N LEU A 69 4.48 20.16 -2.56
CA LEU A 69 3.74 21.31 -3.06
C LEU A 69 2.30 20.88 -3.39
N PRO A 70 1.30 21.75 -3.18
CA PRO A 70 -0.10 21.53 -3.57
C PRO A 70 -0.28 21.63 -5.10
N ARG A 71 0.59 20.95 -5.86
CA ARG A 71 0.48 20.75 -7.31
C ARG A 71 0.18 19.27 -7.57
N ILE A 72 -0.50 19.02 -8.69
CA ILE A 72 -0.89 17.67 -9.09
C ILE A 72 0.35 16.81 -9.42
N SER A 73 1.35 17.35 -10.13
CA SER A 73 2.53 16.58 -10.57
C SER A 73 3.32 15.87 -9.43
N PRO A 74 3.71 16.52 -8.32
CA PRO A 74 4.42 15.83 -7.24
C PRO A 74 3.56 14.78 -6.51
N ARG A 75 2.24 14.98 -6.44
CA ARG A 75 1.33 14.00 -5.82
C ARG A 75 1.10 12.80 -6.74
N LEU A 76 1.00 13.03 -8.05
CA LEU A 76 0.88 11.98 -9.05
C LEU A 76 2.14 11.11 -9.10
N THR A 77 3.33 11.71 -9.03
CA THR A 77 4.60 10.95 -8.98
C THR A 77 4.74 10.13 -7.70
N MET A 78 4.36 10.68 -6.54
CA MET A 78 4.28 9.91 -5.29
C MET A 78 3.34 8.70 -5.43
N GLY A 79 2.12 8.92 -5.95
CA GLY A 79 1.13 7.85 -6.15
C GLY A 79 1.59 6.80 -7.15
N ALA A 80 2.15 7.21 -8.30
CA ALA A 80 2.67 6.30 -9.31
C ALA A 80 3.81 5.43 -8.77
N VAL A 81 4.77 6.02 -8.04
CA VAL A 81 5.86 5.27 -7.40
C VAL A 81 5.31 4.28 -6.39
N ALA A 82 4.39 4.70 -5.53
CA ALA A 82 3.80 3.81 -4.53
C ALA A 82 3.03 2.66 -5.17
N PHE A 83 2.25 2.94 -6.23
CA PHE A 83 1.49 1.93 -6.96
C PHE A 83 2.40 0.93 -7.67
N SER A 84 3.44 1.40 -8.39
CA SER A 84 4.40 0.52 -9.05
C SER A 84 5.12 -0.39 -8.06
N LEU A 85 5.54 0.15 -6.91
CA LEU A 85 6.16 -0.65 -5.85
C LEU A 85 5.19 -1.68 -5.26
N LEU A 86 3.92 -1.31 -5.10
CA LEU A 86 2.89 -2.22 -4.60
C LEU A 86 2.66 -3.39 -5.54
N ILE A 87 2.49 -3.13 -6.85
CA ILE A 87 2.35 -4.18 -7.86
C ILE A 87 3.59 -5.08 -7.91
N LEU A 88 4.79 -4.51 -7.89
CA LEU A 88 6.04 -5.29 -7.87
C LEU A 88 6.14 -6.17 -6.62
N ALA A 89 5.75 -5.65 -5.45
CA ALA A 89 5.74 -6.40 -4.21
C ALA A 89 4.71 -7.54 -4.24
N GLU A 90 3.50 -7.28 -4.74
CA GLU A 90 2.44 -8.27 -4.86
C GLU A 90 2.82 -9.39 -5.84
N LEU A 91 3.40 -9.04 -6.99
CA LEU A 91 3.95 -10.01 -7.95
C LEU A 91 5.06 -10.84 -7.33
N SER A 92 6.01 -10.20 -6.64
CA SER A 92 7.13 -10.89 -5.99
C SER A 92 6.62 -11.88 -4.93
N PHE A 93 5.65 -11.47 -4.11
CA PHE A 93 5.02 -12.36 -3.12
C PHE A 93 4.25 -13.50 -3.79
N SER A 94 3.49 -13.23 -4.85
CA SER A 94 2.71 -14.25 -5.57
C SER A 94 3.61 -15.33 -6.18
N LEU A 95 4.73 -14.92 -6.80
CA LEU A 95 5.69 -15.83 -7.40
C LEU A 95 6.49 -16.63 -6.35
N THR A 96 6.86 -16.01 -5.23
CA THR A 96 7.75 -16.64 -4.23
C THR A 96 7.04 -17.41 -3.13
N LEU A 97 5.93 -16.89 -2.59
CA LEU A 97 5.22 -17.45 -1.43
C LEU A 97 4.08 -18.38 -1.83
N PHE A 98 3.41 -18.11 -2.95
CA PHE A 98 2.29 -18.93 -3.42
C PHE A 98 2.67 -19.92 -4.50
N GLY A 99 3.91 -19.86 -5.02
CA GLY A 99 4.43 -20.80 -6.03
C GLY A 99 3.64 -20.78 -7.35
N ARG A 100 2.79 -19.77 -7.58
CA ARG A 100 2.05 -19.61 -8.83
C ARG A 100 3.06 -19.18 -9.89
N SER A 101 3.24 -20.01 -10.91
CA SER A 101 4.04 -19.66 -12.08
C SER A 101 3.29 -18.60 -12.91
N ILE A 102 4.00 -17.80 -13.71
CA ILE A 102 3.42 -16.80 -14.63
C ILE A 102 2.35 -17.43 -15.56
N ASN A 103 2.38 -18.75 -15.74
CA ASN A 103 1.42 -19.51 -16.53
C ASN A 103 0.06 -19.76 -15.86
N ASP A 104 -0.13 -19.45 -14.58
CA ASP A 104 -1.40 -19.62 -13.84
C ASP A 104 -2.29 -18.34 -13.83
N PHE A 105 -1.87 -17.29 -14.52
CA PHE A 105 -2.64 -16.05 -14.72
C PHE A 105 -3.14 -15.93 -16.16
#